data_AF-A0A534C4D4-F1
#
_entry.id   AF-A0A534C4D4-F1
#
_cell.length_a   1.000
_cell.length_b   1.000
_cell.length_c   1.000
_cell.angle_alpha   90.00
_cell.angle_beta   90.00
_cell.angle_gamma   90.00
#
_symmetry.space_group_name_H-M   'P 1'
#
loop_
_entity.id
_entity.type
_entity.pdbx_description
1 polymer ?
#
loop_
_entity_poly.entity_id
_entity_poly.type
_entity_poly.pdbx_seq_one_letter_code
_entity_poly.pdbx_strand_id
1 'polypeptide(L)'
;MTPPKNSIVVGDSIRGIKTLPDDFVHMILSDIPYGIGADEWDVLHDNSNGAFLGSSPAQQKAGAVFKKRGKPINGWSEADRAIPRQYYEWCSRWASEWLRVLKPGGTAILFAGRRYMHRCITALEDAGFSYKDMLAWMRDRAPHRAQRLSVVYERRGALQAAATWT
;
A
#
# COMPACT_ATOMS: atom_id res chain seq x y z
N MET A 1 -23.02 -21.18 20.79
CA MET A 1 -22.20 -20.34 21.70
C MET A 1 -21.95 -19.03 20.97
N THR A 2 -22.39 -17.89 21.50
CA THR A 2 -22.15 -16.58 20.86
C THR A 2 -20.64 -16.30 20.88
N PRO A 3 -20.00 -15.99 19.75
CA PRO A 3 -18.58 -15.64 19.75
C PRO A 3 -18.32 -14.44 20.67
N PRO A 4 -17.12 -14.33 21.25
CA PRO A 4 -16.77 -13.18 22.08
C PRO A 4 -16.91 -11.90 21.24
N LYS A 5 -17.38 -10.81 21.88
CA LYS A 5 -17.58 -9.52 21.20
C LYS A 5 -16.32 -9.02 20.49
N ASN A 6 -15.15 -9.29 21.08
CA ASN A 6 -13.83 -8.96 20.53
C ASN A 6 -12.94 -10.20 20.56
N SER A 7 -12.13 -10.40 19.52
CA SER A 7 -11.13 -11.47 19.48
C SER A 7 -9.89 -11.01 18.72
N ILE A 8 -8.74 -11.59 19.04
CA ILE A 8 -7.47 -11.39 18.35
C ILE A 8 -6.99 -12.75 17.91
N VAL A 9 -6.65 -12.87 16.63
CA VAL A 9 -6.13 -14.09 16.03
C VAL A 9 -4.75 -13.80 15.46
N VAL A 10 -3.75 -14.58 15.89
CA VAL A 10 -2.39 -14.49 15.38
C VAL A 10 -2.25 -15.44 14.19
N GLY A 11 -1.88 -14.92 13.03
CA GLY A 11 -1.64 -15.74 11.84
C GLY A 11 -1.51 -14.93 10.55
N ASP A 12 -1.23 -15.65 9.47
CA ASP A 12 -1.32 -15.13 8.10
C ASP A 12 -2.80 -14.84 7.78
N SER A 13 -3.13 -13.58 7.50
CA SER A 13 -4.51 -13.15 7.24
C SER A 13 -5.12 -13.79 5.98
N ILE A 14 -4.32 -14.09 4.95
CA ILE A 14 -4.78 -14.75 3.71
C ILE A 14 -5.18 -16.20 4.00
N ARG A 15 -4.51 -16.86 4.95
CA ARG A 15 -4.90 -18.20 5.41
C ARG A 15 -6.02 -18.14 6.45
N GLY A 16 -5.95 -17.21 7.39
CA GLY A 16 -6.90 -17.07 8.49
C GLY A 16 -8.30 -16.69 8.02
N ILE A 17 -8.44 -15.83 7.00
CA ILE A 17 -9.75 -15.44 6.48
C ILE A 17 -10.55 -16.64 5.94
N LYS A 18 -9.87 -17.67 5.44
CA LYS A 18 -10.48 -18.90 4.91
C LYS A 18 -11.16 -19.75 5.98
N THR A 19 -10.82 -19.54 7.26
CA THR A 19 -11.46 -20.27 8.37
C THR A 19 -12.77 -19.61 8.81
N LEU A 20 -13.04 -18.39 8.35
CA LEU A 20 -14.31 -17.71 8.64
C LEU A 20 -15.42 -18.25 7.74
N PRO A 21 -16.65 -18.39 8.25
CA PRO A 21 -17.81 -18.76 7.43
C PRO A 21 -18.10 -17.74 6.33
N ASP A 22 -18.88 -18.16 5.35
CA ASP A 22 -19.48 -17.27 4.36
C ASP A 22 -20.46 -16.30 5.07
N ASP A 23 -20.67 -15.11 4.49
CA ASP A 23 -21.64 -14.12 4.99
C ASP A 23 -21.52 -13.83 6.51
N PHE A 24 -20.27 -13.73 6.99
CA PHE A 24 -19.98 -13.69 8.43
C PHE A 24 -19.84 -12.27 8.97
N VAL A 25 -19.07 -11.40 8.28
CA VAL A 25 -18.75 -10.05 8.75
C VAL A 25 -19.54 -8.97 8.00
N HIS A 26 -19.84 -7.87 8.66
CA HIS A 26 -20.51 -6.72 8.04
C HIS A 26 -19.52 -5.77 7.36
N MET A 27 -18.27 -5.72 7.83
CA MET A 27 -17.25 -4.82 7.33
C MET A 27 -15.87 -5.46 7.43
N ILE A 28 -15.04 -5.21 6.42
CA ILE A 28 -13.60 -5.43 6.47
C ILE A 28 -12.92 -4.06 6.50
N LEU A 29 -12.01 -3.85 7.44
CA LEU A 29 -11.14 -2.66 7.49
C LEU A 29 -9.69 -3.14 7.53
N SER A 30 -8.87 -2.73 6.57
CA SER A 30 -7.49 -3.24 6.48
C SER A 30 -6.50 -2.18 6.01
N ASP A 31 -5.33 -2.13 6.65
CA ASP A 31 -4.15 -1.45 6.13
C ASP A 31 -3.21 -2.50 5.53
N ILE A 32 -3.40 -2.76 4.23
CA ILE A 32 -2.63 -3.78 3.51
C ILE A 32 -1.23 -3.26 3.17
N PRO A 33 -0.24 -4.12 2.89
CA PRO A 33 0.98 -3.68 2.24
C PRO A 33 0.70 -3.02 0.88
N TYR A 34 1.44 -1.95 0.57
CA TYR A 34 1.24 -1.13 -0.64
C TYR A 34 2.14 -1.56 -1.80
N GLY A 35 3.06 -2.50 -1.57
CA GLY A 35 3.98 -3.01 -2.59
C GLY A 35 4.99 -1.95 -3.05
N ILE A 36 5.28 -0.95 -2.22
CA ILE A 36 6.18 0.17 -2.57
C ILE A 36 7.60 0.01 -2.02
N GLY A 37 7.85 -1.07 -1.27
CA GLY A 37 9.14 -1.34 -0.64
C GLY A 37 9.45 -0.40 0.51
N ALA A 38 8.45 -0.10 1.35
CA ALA A 38 8.68 0.64 2.58
C ALA A 38 9.60 -0.12 3.54
N ASP A 39 9.40 -1.44 3.64
CA ASP A 39 10.20 -2.40 4.40
C ASP A 39 10.08 -3.81 3.79
N GLU A 40 10.68 -4.82 4.42
CA GLU A 40 10.66 -6.22 3.96
C GLU A 40 9.24 -6.79 3.81
N TRP A 41 8.35 -6.47 4.75
CA TRP A 41 6.95 -6.91 4.70
C TRP A 41 6.15 -6.26 3.55
N ASP A 42 6.67 -5.17 2.97
CA ASP A 42 6.05 -4.44 1.86
C ASP A 42 6.62 -4.85 0.49
N VAL A 43 7.45 -5.91 0.47
CA VAL A 43 7.95 -6.54 -0.75
C VAL A 43 7.10 -7.75 -1.09
N LEU A 44 6.22 -7.57 -2.07
CA LEU A 44 5.23 -8.57 -2.49
C LEU A 44 5.60 -9.24 -3.83
N HIS A 45 6.89 -9.31 -4.13
CA HIS A 45 7.42 -9.82 -5.40
C HIS A 45 8.72 -10.60 -5.17
N ASP A 46 9.06 -11.52 -6.07
CA ASP A 46 10.27 -12.35 -5.97
C ASP A 46 11.54 -11.72 -6.58
N ASN A 47 11.50 -10.43 -6.91
CA ASN A 47 12.64 -9.73 -7.49
C ASN A 47 13.84 -9.73 -6.51
N SER A 48 14.91 -10.42 -6.90
CA SER A 48 16.13 -10.66 -6.12
C SER A 48 17.21 -9.57 -6.27
N ASN A 49 16.89 -8.43 -6.90
CA ASN A 49 17.84 -7.34 -7.06
C ASN A 49 18.25 -6.74 -5.70
N GLY A 50 19.44 -7.10 -5.22
CA GLY A 50 19.98 -6.68 -3.92
C GLY A 50 20.23 -5.17 -3.74
N ALA A 51 20.08 -4.37 -4.80
CA ALA A 51 20.07 -2.91 -4.69
C ALA A 51 18.76 -2.37 -4.07
N PHE A 52 17.67 -3.13 -4.15
CA PHE A 52 16.39 -2.78 -3.52
C PHE A 52 16.42 -3.11 -2.03
N LEU A 53 15.95 -2.19 -1.18
CA LEU A 53 16.05 -2.25 0.28
C LEU A 53 17.48 -2.21 0.86
N GLY A 54 18.53 -2.20 0.03
CA GLY A 54 19.92 -2.01 0.47
C GLY A 54 20.22 -0.58 0.97
N SER A 55 21.49 -0.28 1.28
CA SER A 55 21.91 1.08 1.70
C SER A 55 23.03 1.60 0.80
N SER A 56 23.09 2.93 0.58
CA SER A 56 24.21 3.59 -0.08
C SER A 56 25.13 4.30 0.92
N PRO A 57 26.41 4.57 0.58
CA PRO A 57 27.31 5.34 1.45
C PRO A 57 26.76 6.74 1.80
N ALA A 58 26.03 7.36 0.87
CA ALA A 58 25.36 8.65 1.11
C ALA A 58 24.18 8.52 2.10
N GLN A 59 23.47 7.40 2.09
CA GLN A 59 22.38 7.12 3.03
C GLN A 59 22.89 6.81 4.44
N GLN A 60 24.04 6.15 4.56
CA GLN A 60 24.71 5.94 5.85
C GLN A 60 25.13 7.28 6.48
N LYS A 61 25.59 8.24 5.68
CA LYS A 61 25.88 9.62 6.12
C LYS A 61 24.64 10.45 6.47
N ALA A 62 23.48 10.17 5.85
CA ALA A 62 22.24 10.92 6.04
C ALA A 62 21.42 10.52 7.30
N GLY A 63 21.92 9.60 8.12
CA GLY A 63 21.28 9.16 9.37
C GLY A 63 19.99 8.35 9.16
N ALA A 64 19.18 8.25 10.22
CA ALA A 64 18.01 7.35 10.29
C ALA A 64 16.86 7.67 9.30
N VAL A 65 16.95 8.76 8.53
CA VAL A 65 15.88 9.25 7.66
C VAL A 65 15.79 8.44 6.35
N PHE A 66 16.92 7.94 5.85
CA PHE A 66 17.03 7.20 4.58
C PHE A 66 17.64 5.80 4.75
N LYS A 67 17.13 4.99 5.70
CA LYS A 67 17.68 3.66 6.04
C LYS A 67 17.78 2.66 4.87
N LYS A 68 16.85 2.74 3.92
CA LYS A 68 16.75 1.79 2.79
C LYS A 68 16.68 2.54 1.45
N ARG A 69 17.35 2.02 0.43
CA ARG A 69 17.35 2.52 -0.94
C ARG A 69 16.01 2.18 -1.60
N GLY A 70 15.23 3.21 -1.92
CA GLY A 70 14.03 3.04 -2.75
C GLY A 70 14.41 2.67 -4.19
N LYS A 71 13.47 2.08 -4.95
CA LYS A 71 13.72 1.78 -6.37
C LYS A 71 13.78 3.06 -7.20
N PRO A 72 14.73 3.17 -8.13
CA PRO A 72 14.57 4.04 -9.29
C PRO A 72 13.26 3.69 -10.01
N ILE A 73 12.44 4.68 -10.34
CA ILE A 73 11.07 4.50 -10.85
C ILE A 73 11.02 3.96 -12.30
N ASN A 74 12.17 3.76 -12.96
CA ASN A 74 12.25 3.55 -14.41
C ASN A 74 12.46 2.10 -14.88
N GLY A 75 11.98 1.09 -14.16
CA GLY A 75 11.86 -0.28 -14.70
C GLY A 75 13.12 -0.78 -15.43
N TRP A 76 14.26 -0.72 -14.74
CA TRP A 76 15.60 -1.00 -15.27
C TRP A 76 15.81 -2.48 -15.63
N SER A 77 14.87 -3.33 -15.23
CA SER A 77 14.84 -4.76 -15.53
C SER A 77 13.41 -5.22 -15.83
N GLU A 78 13.29 -6.36 -16.50
CA GLU A 78 12.00 -7.05 -16.69
C GLU A 78 11.32 -7.34 -15.34
N ALA A 79 12.10 -7.75 -14.33
CA ALA A 79 11.61 -8.01 -12.98
C ALA A 79 11.03 -6.74 -12.32
N ASP A 80 11.58 -5.55 -12.59
CA ASP A 80 11.01 -4.30 -12.08
C ASP A 80 9.71 -3.90 -12.79
N ARG A 81 9.58 -4.23 -14.08
CA ARG A 81 8.36 -4.01 -14.86
C ARG A 81 7.23 -4.97 -14.47
N ALA A 82 7.56 -6.13 -13.92
CA ALA A 82 6.59 -7.11 -13.45
C ALA A 82 5.91 -6.73 -12.12
N ILE A 83 6.52 -5.85 -11.30
CA ILE A 83 6.04 -5.50 -9.96
C ILE A 83 4.56 -5.08 -9.90
N PRO A 84 4.05 -4.18 -10.78
CA PRO A 84 2.65 -3.77 -10.71
C PRO A 84 1.69 -4.95 -10.96
N ARG A 85 2.08 -5.88 -11.84
CA ARG A 85 1.32 -7.11 -12.12
C ARG A 85 1.40 -8.07 -10.93
N GLN A 86 2.58 -8.25 -10.34
CA GLN A 86 2.75 -9.11 -9.17
C GLN A 86 1.99 -8.60 -7.95
N TYR A 87 1.90 -7.27 -7.77
CA TYR A 87 1.06 -6.68 -6.74
C TYR A 87 -0.43 -6.95 -6.98
N TYR A 88 -0.91 -6.81 -8.23
CA TYR A 88 -2.26 -7.22 -8.62
C TYR A 88 -2.50 -8.70 -8.28
N GLU A 89 -1.60 -9.60 -8.69
CA GLU A 89 -1.69 -11.04 -8.41
C GLU A 89 -1.72 -11.32 -6.91
N TRP A 90 -0.94 -10.59 -6.11
CA TRP A 90 -0.98 -10.68 -4.66
C TRP A 90 -2.33 -10.26 -4.08
N CYS A 91 -2.92 -9.15 -4.57
CA CYS A 91 -4.27 -8.73 -4.18
C CYS A 91 -5.33 -9.79 -4.53
N SER A 92 -5.26 -10.35 -5.74
CA SER A 92 -6.21 -11.37 -6.21
C SER A 92 -6.21 -12.64 -5.36
N ARG A 93 -5.12 -12.95 -4.63
CA ARG A 93 -5.05 -14.15 -3.76
C ARG A 93 -6.02 -14.12 -2.59
N TRP A 94 -6.49 -12.94 -2.16
CA TRP A 94 -7.36 -12.78 -1.01
C TRP A 94 -8.68 -12.06 -1.32
N ALA A 95 -8.79 -11.39 -2.47
CA ALA A 95 -9.97 -10.62 -2.85
C ALA A 95 -11.27 -11.46 -2.85
N SER A 96 -11.26 -12.66 -3.43
CA SER A 96 -12.45 -13.53 -3.47
C SER A 96 -12.88 -13.99 -2.08
N GLU A 97 -11.92 -14.25 -1.20
CA GLU A 97 -12.20 -14.64 0.20
C GLU A 97 -12.79 -13.49 0.99
N TRP A 98 -12.34 -12.26 0.74
CA TRP A 98 -12.96 -11.08 1.36
C TRP A 98 -14.41 -10.91 0.94
N LEU A 99 -14.73 -11.14 -0.35
CA LEU A 99 -16.10 -11.09 -0.82
C LEU A 99 -16.95 -12.19 -0.18
N ARG A 100 -16.44 -13.43 -0.13
CA ARG A 100 -17.13 -14.59 0.46
C ARG A 100 -17.55 -14.38 1.91
N VAL A 101 -16.67 -13.80 2.73
CA VAL A 101 -16.95 -13.61 4.17
C VAL A 101 -17.80 -12.38 4.47
N LEU A 102 -17.94 -11.45 3.52
CA LEU A 102 -18.80 -10.29 3.68
C LEU A 102 -20.25 -10.70 3.47
N LYS A 103 -21.12 -10.28 4.40
CA LYS A 103 -22.57 -10.39 4.21
C LYS A 103 -23.03 -9.65 2.96
N PRO A 104 -24.19 -10.00 2.38
CA PRO A 104 -24.81 -9.19 1.34
C PRO A 104 -25.00 -7.75 1.81
N GLY A 105 -24.45 -6.79 1.06
CA GLY A 105 -24.45 -5.36 1.41
C GLY A 105 -23.34 -4.93 2.39
N GLY A 106 -22.44 -5.84 2.79
CA GLY A 106 -21.25 -5.53 3.56
C GLY A 106 -20.21 -4.74 2.74
N THR A 107 -19.31 -4.06 3.45
CA THR A 107 -18.34 -3.14 2.83
C THR A 107 -16.90 -3.50 3.20
N ALA A 108 -15.99 -3.45 2.23
CA ALA A 108 -14.55 -3.44 2.50
C ALA A 108 -14.02 -2.00 2.38
N ILE A 109 -13.31 -1.55 3.40
CA ILE A 109 -12.53 -0.30 3.38
C ILE A 109 -11.07 -0.71 3.57
N LEU A 110 -10.20 -0.22 2.71
CA LEU A 110 -8.77 -0.47 2.85
C LEU A 110 -7.97 0.79 2.63
N PHE A 111 -6.81 0.85 3.28
CA PHE A 111 -5.80 1.85 3.01
C PHE A 111 -4.90 1.36 1.89
N ALA A 112 -4.61 2.25 0.94
CA ALA A 112 -3.69 1.97 -0.14
C ALA A 112 -2.82 3.19 -0.43
N GLY A 113 -1.57 2.92 -0.80
CA GLY A 113 -0.66 3.95 -1.30
C GLY A 113 -1.07 4.43 -2.69
N ARG A 114 -0.72 5.69 -3.02
CA ARG A 114 -0.94 6.27 -4.36
C ARG A 114 -0.39 5.39 -5.50
N ARG A 115 0.72 4.69 -5.22
CA ARG A 115 1.34 3.74 -6.14
C ARG A 115 0.66 2.39 -5.96
N TYR A 116 0.17 1.83 -7.06
CA TYR A 116 -0.51 0.53 -7.15
C TYR A 116 -1.92 0.42 -6.54
N MET A 117 -2.50 1.45 -5.91
CA MET A 117 -3.92 1.42 -5.49
C MET A 117 -4.87 0.96 -6.61
N HIS A 118 -4.66 1.44 -7.83
CA HIS A 118 -5.47 1.07 -9.00
C HIS A 118 -5.45 -0.45 -9.28
N ARG A 119 -4.32 -1.12 -9.02
CA ARG A 119 -4.20 -2.57 -9.18
C ARG A 119 -5.01 -3.32 -8.13
N CYS A 120 -5.02 -2.85 -6.89
CA CYS A 120 -5.84 -3.42 -5.83
C CYS A 120 -7.33 -3.23 -6.12
N ILE A 121 -7.74 -2.05 -6.63
CA ILE A 121 -9.12 -1.78 -7.03
C ILE A 121 -9.55 -2.77 -8.12
N THR A 122 -8.76 -2.89 -9.20
CA THR A 122 -9.05 -3.85 -10.28
C THR A 122 -9.16 -5.29 -9.77
N ALA A 123 -8.24 -5.73 -8.90
CA ALA A 123 -8.29 -7.09 -8.34
C ALA A 123 -9.56 -7.35 -7.50
N LEU A 124 -10.07 -6.34 -6.80
CA LEU A 124 -11.33 -6.43 -6.05
C LEU A 124 -12.54 -6.43 -6.99
N GLU A 125 -12.55 -5.57 -8.01
CA GLU A 125 -13.62 -5.57 -9.03
C GLU A 125 -13.71 -6.91 -9.77
N ASP A 126 -12.57 -7.47 -10.17
CA ASP A 126 -12.49 -8.78 -10.82
C ASP A 126 -12.95 -9.92 -9.91
N ALA A 127 -12.83 -9.76 -8.59
CA ALA A 127 -13.38 -10.71 -7.61
C ALA A 127 -14.90 -10.56 -7.39
N GLY A 128 -15.52 -9.48 -7.89
CA GLY A 128 -16.96 -9.22 -7.81
C GLY A 128 -17.36 -8.04 -6.92
N PHE A 129 -16.41 -7.27 -6.38
CA PHE A 129 -16.74 -6.04 -5.66
C PHE A 129 -17.24 -4.94 -6.61
N SER A 130 -18.12 -4.07 -6.11
CA SER A 130 -18.46 -2.81 -6.77
C SER A 130 -17.67 -1.68 -6.12
N TYR A 131 -16.73 -1.09 -6.86
CA TYR A 131 -16.00 0.08 -6.40
C TYR A 131 -16.97 1.26 -6.17
N LYS A 132 -16.93 1.87 -4.98
CA LYS A 132 -17.85 2.95 -4.58
C LYS A 132 -17.19 4.32 -4.59
N ASP A 133 -16.09 4.47 -3.87
CA ASP A 133 -15.44 5.76 -3.68
C ASP A 133 -13.99 5.59 -3.20
N MET A 134 -13.23 6.67 -3.24
CA MET A 134 -11.88 6.78 -2.70
C MET A 134 -11.77 7.99 -1.77
N LEU A 135 -11.53 7.71 -0.50
CA LEU A 135 -11.27 8.73 0.50
C LEU A 135 -9.77 9.10 0.49
N ALA A 136 -9.47 10.37 0.29
CA ALA A 136 -8.11 10.89 0.32
C ALA A 136 -7.75 11.35 1.74
N TRP A 137 -6.77 10.69 2.37
CA TRP A 137 -6.17 11.21 3.59
C TRP A 137 -5.15 12.32 3.25
N MET A 138 -5.64 13.55 3.18
CA MET A 138 -4.80 14.73 2.96
C MET A 138 -4.02 15.07 4.23
N ARG A 139 -2.69 15.15 4.11
CA ARG A 139 -1.79 15.51 5.22
C ARG A 139 -1.08 16.81 4.88
N ASP A 140 -1.15 17.78 5.78
CA ASP A 140 -0.55 19.12 5.59
C ASP A 140 0.98 19.10 5.55
N ARG A 141 1.59 18.04 6.11
CA ARG A 141 3.04 17.84 6.09
C ARG A 141 3.37 16.52 5.42
N ALA A 142 4.16 16.60 4.36
CA ALA A 142 4.74 15.42 3.75
C ALA A 142 5.87 14.87 4.65
N PRO A 143 6.05 13.54 4.74
CA PRO A 143 7.24 12.99 5.36
C PRO A 143 8.49 13.54 4.65
N HIS A 144 9.62 13.70 5.38
CA HIS A 144 10.92 14.26 4.91
C HIS A 144 11.51 13.64 3.62
N ARG A 145 10.85 12.62 3.05
CA ARG A 145 11.16 11.96 1.78
C ARG A 145 10.50 12.61 0.56
N ALA A 146 9.61 13.59 0.77
CA ALA A 146 9.02 14.38 -0.31
C ALA A 146 9.85 15.64 -0.57
N GLN A 147 9.90 16.06 -1.84
CA GLN A 147 10.55 17.29 -2.25
C GLN A 147 9.98 18.49 -1.46
N ARG A 148 10.86 19.30 -0.85
CA ARG A 148 10.44 20.49 -0.10
C ARG A 148 9.88 21.54 -1.07
N LEU A 149 8.55 21.55 -1.21
CA LEU A 149 7.84 22.33 -2.22
C LEU A 149 8.13 23.82 -2.12
N SER A 150 8.24 24.37 -0.91
CA SER A 150 8.66 25.77 -0.69
C SER A 150 9.96 26.11 -1.42
N VAL A 151 11.00 25.28 -1.32
CA VAL A 151 12.29 25.48 -2.00
C VAL A 151 12.15 25.38 -3.54
N VAL A 152 11.27 24.51 -4.04
CA VAL A 152 11.02 24.39 -5.48
C VAL A 152 10.30 25.64 -6.00
N TYR A 153 9.30 26.11 -5.28
CA TYR A 153 8.54 27.31 -5.64
C TYR A 153 9.41 28.56 -5.58
N GLU A 154 10.26 28.72 -4.56
CA GLU A 154 11.26 29.79 -4.49
C GLU A 154 12.18 29.80 -5.72
N ARG A 155 12.76 28.65 -6.08
CA ARG A 155 13.63 28.53 -7.27
C ARG A 155 12.91 28.84 -8.59
N ARG A 156 11.57 28.75 -8.62
CA ARG A 156 10.74 29.06 -9.78
C ARG A 156 10.13 30.47 -9.73
N GLY A 157 10.47 31.29 -8.73
CA GLY A 157 9.92 32.64 -8.55
C GLY A 157 8.48 32.69 -8.03
N ALA A 158 7.90 31.55 -7.62
CA ALA A 158 6.52 31.45 -7.14
C ALA A 158 6.43 31.70 -5.62
N LEU A 159 6.74 32.92 -5.18
CA LEU A 159 6.93 33.27 -3.76
C LEU A 159 5.66 33.11 -2.91
N GLN A 160 4.48 33.43 -3.46
CA GLN A 160 3.22 33.28 -2.72
C GLN A 160 2.91 31.80 -2.42
N ALA A 161 3.13 30.92 -3.40
CA ALA A 161 3.00 29.48 -3.21
C ALA A 161 4.07 28.95 -2.25
N ALA A 162 5.31 29.46 -2.32
CA ALA A 162 6.36 29.06 -1.38
C ALA A 162 5.97 29.33 0.09
N ALA A 163 5.35 30.49 0.37
CA ALA A 163 4.89 30.85 1.71
C ALA A 163 3.77 29.92 2.21
N THR A 164 2.87 29.47 1.33
CA THR A 164 1.78 28.53 1.70
C THR A 164 2.29 27.15 2.09
N TRP A 165 3.41 26.70 1.51
CA TRP A 165 3.96 25.35 1.67
C TRP A 165 5.24 25.33 2.53
N THR A 166 5.26 26.12 3.61
CA THR A 166 6.41 26.30 4.52
C THR A 166 6.57 25.18 5.56
#